data_AF-A0A183N9D1-F1
#
_entry.id   AF-A0A183N9D1-F1
#
_cell.length_a   1.000
_cell.length_b   1.000
_cell.length_c   1.000
_cell.angle_alpha   90.00
_cell.angle_beta   90.00
_cell.angle_gamma   90.00
#
_symmetry.space_group_name_H-M   'P 1'
#
loop_
_entity.id
_entity.type
_entity.pdbx_description
1 polymer ?
#
loop_
_entity_poly.entity_id
_entity_poly.type
_entity_poly.pdbx_seq_one_letter_code
_entity_poly.pdbx_strand_id
1 'polypeptide(L)'
;MAVERLAVRHSGSDGGDGYWTVVRENVHHNHECNSLRYDSNSWVRRSTEAQFENVRPLLISGTASFHINNYAYHSYGKLLNDQDIFNMRYKVFSHVNLPGKQSAYL
;
A
#
# COMPACT_ATOMS: atom_id res chain seq x y z
N MET A 1 -16.17 17.90 15.39
CA MET A 1 -15.30 16.86 14.81
C MET A 1 -15.64 16.74 13.33
N ALA A 2 -14.68 16.95 12.44
CA ALA A 2 -14.85 16.69 11.01
C ALA A 2 -14.52 15.21 10.75
N VAL A 3 -15.46 14.47 10.18
CA VAL A 3 -15.30 13.06 9.80
C VAL A 3 -15.51 12.97 8.30
N GLU A 4 -14.49 12.53 7.58
CA GLU A 4 -14.61 12.24 6.15
C GLU A 4 -14.67 10.73 5.95
N ARG A 5 -15.66 10.26 5.17
CA ARG A 5 -15.85 8.85 4.85
C ARG A 5 -15.60 8.62 3.37
N LEU A 6 -14.66 7.73 3.06
CA LEU A 6 -14.41 7.27 1.70
C LEU A 6 -14.73 5.77 1.62
N ALA A 7 -15.65 5.41 0.75
CA ALA A 7 -15.96 4.01 0.45
C ALA A 7 -15.03 3.52 -0.67
N VAL A 8 -14.22 2.50 -0.39
CA VAL A 8 -13.34 1.89 -1.39
C VAL A 8 -13.89 0.51 -1.75
N ARG A 9 -14.22 0.30 -3.03
CA ARG A 9 -14.70 -1.00 -3.55
C ARG A 9 -13.57 -2.02 -3.53
N HIS A 10 -13.89 -3.25 -3.10
CA HIS A 10 -13.00 -4.40 -3.21
C HIS A 10 -13.60 -5.44 -4.16
N SER A 11 -12.78 -6.00 -5.06
CA SER A 11 -13.13 -7.17 -5.87
C SER A 11 -12.49 -8.40 -5.22
N GLY A 12 -13.18 -9.01 -4.27
CA GLY A 12 -12.77 -10.25 -3.59
C GLY A 12 -13.48 -11.46 -4.18
N SER A 13 -12.78 -12.59 -4.24
CA SER A 13 -13.21 -13.89 -4.77
C SER A 13 -14.38 -14.56 -4.04
N ASP A 14 -14.83 -14.01 -2.92
CA ASP A 14 -15.75 -14.67 -2.00
C ASP A 14 -17.15 -14.06 -2.10
N GLY A 15 -17.72 -14.00 -3.30
CA GLY A 15 -19.15 -13.85 -3.57
C GLY A 15 -19.91 -12.67 -2.93
N GLY A 16 -19.23 -11.73 -2.28
CA GLY A 16 -19.83 -10.61 -1.57
C GLY A 16 -19.24 -9.28 -2.02
N ASP A 17 -20.13 -8.38 -2.41
CA ASP A 17 -19.90 -6.96 -2.68
C ASP A 17 -19.57 -6.20 -1.39
N GLY A 18 -18.39 -6.48 -0.84
CA GLY A 18 -17.85 -5.82 0.35
C GLY A 18 -17.18 -4.48 0.02
N TYR A 19 -17.56 -3.43 0.72
CA TYR A 19 -16.85 -2.14 0.73
C TYR A 19 -16.01 -2.05 2.00
N TRP A 20 -14.75 -1.62 1.88
CA TRP A 20 -14.00 -1.14 3.04
C TRP A 20 -14.39 0.31 3.30
N THR A 21 -14.87 0.59 4.51
CA THR A 21 -15.11 1.97 4.95
C THR A 21 -13.81 2.52 5.51
N VAL A 22 -13.22 3.50 4.84
CA VAL A 22 -12.08 4.26 5.37
C VAL A 22 -12.64 5.53 6.00
N VAL A 23 -12.47 5.66 7.31
CA VAL A 23 -12.87 6.84 8.08
C VAL A 23 -11.63 7.66 8.40
N ARG A 24 -11.64 8.95 8.04
CA ARG A 24 -10.67 9.92 8.52
C ARG A 24 -11.32 10.74 9.63
N GLU A 25 -10.84 10.54 10.84
CA GLU A 25 -11.22 11.32 12.01
C GLU A 25 -10.10 12.31 12.36
N ASN A 26 -10.44 13.43 13.00
CA ASN A 26 -9.49 14.46 13.44
C ASN A 26 -8.64 15.04 12.29
N VAL A 27 -9.28 15.36 11.17
CA VAL A 27 -8.65 15.93 9.96
C VAL A 27 -8.11 17.36 10.18
N HIS A 28 -8.46 18.00 11.30
CA HIS A 28 -7.93 19.31 11.66
C HIS A 28 -6.63 19.16 12.47
N HIS A 29 -5.52 19.52 11.84
CA HIS A 29 -4.21 19.56 12.49
C HIS A 29 -4.05 20.86 13.28
N ASN A 30 -3.54 20.77 14.50
CA ASN A 30 -3.17 21.92 15.34
C ASN A 30 -1.79 22.52 14.98
N HIS A 31 -1.23 22.08 13.85
CA HIS A 31 0.08 22.47 13.35
C HIS A 31 0.05 22.54 11.83
N GLU A 32 0.99 23.29 11.25
CA GLU A 32 1.15 23.38 9.81
C GLU A 32 1.59 22.02 9.24
N CYS A 33 0.86 21.55 8.22
CA CYS A 33 1.24 20.36 7.48
C CYS A 33 2.35 20.72 6.47
N ASN A 34 3.60 20.58 6.88
CA ASN A 34 4.76 20.87 6.03
C ASN A 34 5.17 19.64 5.20
N SER A 35 4.76 19.59 3.93
CA SER A 35 5.06 18.49 3.00
C SER A 35 6.57 18.25 2.81
N LEU A 36 7.39 19.30 2.81
CA LEU A 36 8.85 19.18 2.60
C LEU A 36 9.53 18.35 3.69
N ARG A 37 8.99 18.37 4.92
CA ARG A 37 9.50 17.53 6.03
C ARG A 37 9.15 16.06 5.83
N TYR A 38 8.01 15.77 5.22
CA TYR A 38 7.61 14.40 4.89
C TYR A 38 8.38 13.87 3.67
N ASP A 39 8.64 14.71 2.68
CA ASP A 39 9.38 14.34 1.47
C ASP A 39 10.87 14.17 1.71
N SER A 40 11.46 14.90 2.67
CA SER A 40 12.88 14.76 3.03
C SER A 40 13.17 13.56 3.92
N ASN A 41 12.16 13.01 4.62
CA ASN A 41 12.32 11.85 5.49
C ASN A 41 11.98 10.56 4.74
N SER A 42 13.02 9.77 4.42
CA SER A 42 12.89 8.50 3.71
C SER A 42 11.97 7.49 4.40
N TRP A 43 11.74 7.61 5.71
CA TRP A 43 10.85 6.72 6.47
C TRP A 43 9.38 6.97 6.17
N VAL A 44 8.96 8.23 6.06
CA VAL A 44 7.56 8.62 5.79
C VAL A 44 7.26 8.85 4.32
N ARG A 45 8.28 9.11 3.50
CA ARG A 45 8.11 9.28 2.06
C ARG A 45 7.64 7.99 1.39
N ARG A 46 6.60 8.01 0.55
CA ARG A 46 6.18 6.82 -0.21
C ARG A 46 7.34 6.25 -1.03
N SER A 47 7.36 4.92 -1.21
CA SER A 47 8.30 4.29 -2.15
C SER A 47 8.13 4.92 -3.53
N THR A 48 9.25 5.21 -4.20
CA THR A 48 9.20 5.68 -5.60
C THR A 48 8.72 4.56 -6.51
N GLU A 49 8.26 4.90 -7.71
CA GLU A 49 7.85 3.88 -8.70
C GLU A 49 9.02 2.92 -9.01
N ALA A 50 10.25 3.43 -9.11
CA ALA A 50 11.44 2.60 -9.32
C ALA A 50 11.70 1.63 -8.15
N GLN A 51 11.56 2.10 -6.90
CA GLN A 51 11.68 1.24 -5.72
C GLN A 51 10.57 0.19 -5.68
N PHE A 52 9.35 0.58 -6.05
CA PHE A 52 8.21 -0.33 -6.13
C PHE A 52 8.43 -1.42 -7.18
N GLU A 53 8.87 -1.07 -8.40
CA GLU A 53 9.13 -2.06 -9.45
C GLU A 53 10.25 -3.05 -9.09
N ASN A 54 11.27 -2.62 -8.33
CA ASN A 54 12.30 -3.53 -7.84
C ASN A 54 11.78 -4.50 -6.76
N VAL A 55 10.81 -4.07 -5.94
CA VAL A 55 10.17 -4.91 -4.91
C VAL A 55 9.06 -5.78 -5.50
N ARG A 56 8.52 -5.41 -6.67
CA ARG A 56 7.39 -6.08 -7.33
C ARG A 56 7.56 -7.59 -7.53
N PRO A 57 8.71 -8.13 -7.96
CA PRO A 57 8.89 -9.59 -8.06
C PRO A 57 8.71 -10.31 -6.72
N LEU A 58 9.19 -9.71 -5.62
CA LEU A 58 9.06 -10.27 -4.28
C LEU A 58 7.61 -10.26 -3.80
N LEU A 59 6.84 -9.24 -4.19
CA LEU A 59 5.41 -9.14 -3.89
C LEU A 59 4.61 -10.22 -4.64
N ILE A 60 4.95 -10.49 -5.91
CA ILE A 60 4.31 -11.50 -6.74
C ILE A 60 4.62 -12.92 -6.26
N SER A 61 5.86 -13.19 -5.85
CA SER A 61 6.28 -14.53 -5.43
C SER A 61 5.75 -14.96 -4.06
N GLY A 62 4.92 -14.15 -3.41
CA GLY A 62 4.40 -14.43 -2.07
C GLY A 62 5.47 -14.35 -0.98
N THR A 63 6.64 -13.74 -1.25
CA THR A 63 7.74 -13.61 -0.29
C THR A 63 7.24 -13.05 1.03
N ALA A 64 7.62 -13.65 2.16
CA ALA A 64 7.16 -13.23 3.48
C ALA A 64 7.49 -11.75 3.76
N SER A 65 6.57 -11.03 4.42
CA SER A 65 6.67 -9.58 4.63
C SER A 65 7.98 -9.16 5.31
N PHE A 66 8.48 -9.96 6.24
CA PHE A 66 9.74 -9.66 6.94
C PHE A 66 10.95 -9.63 5.98
N HIS A 67 10.98 -10.49 4.95
CA HIS A 67 12.05 -10.50 3.96
C HIS A 67 11.96 -9.28 3.03
N ILE A 68 10.74 -8.90 2.64
CA ILE A 68 10.50 -7.71 1.82
C ILE A 68 10.91 -6.44 2.57
N ASN A 69 10.57 -6.36 3.86
CA ASN A 69 10.98 -5.27 4.75
C ASN A 69 12.52 -5.18 4.83
N ASN A 70 13.20 -6.28 5.15
CA ASN A 70 14.66 -6.30 5.19
C ASN A 70 15.29 -5.90 3.85
N TYR A 71 14.77 -6.40 2.73
CA TYR A 71 15.26 -6.03 1.40
C TYR A 71 15.12 -4.52 1.14
N ALA A 72 13.96 -3.94 1.44
CA ALA A 72 13.71 -2.51 1.24
C ALA A 72 14.58 -1.63 2.15
N TYR A 73 14.79 -2.07 3.40
CA TYR A 73 15.66 -1.38 4.34
C TYR A 73 17.11 -1.38 3.87
N HIS A 74 17.67 -2.54 3.51
CA HIS A 74 19.06 -2.64 3.08
C HIS A 74 19.33 -2.03 1.71
N SER A 75 18.36 -2.11 0.79
CA SER A 75 18.55 -1.60 -0.58
C SER A 75 18.31 -0.09 -0.68
N TYR A 76 17.39 0.45 0.12
CA TYR A 76 16.87 1.82 -0.06
C TYR A 76 16.81 2.65 1.23
N GLY A 77 17.19 2.10 2.38
CA GLY A 77 16.99 2.74 3.69
C GLY A 77 15.50 2.92 4.02
N LYS A 78 14.63 2.10 3.42
CA LYS A 78 13.18 2.25 3.50
C LYS A 78 12.61 1.27 4.52
N LEU A 79 12.04 1.80 5.59
CA LEU A 79 11.25 1.01 6.54
C LEU A 79 9.84 0.80 5.95
N LEU A 80 9.47 -0.44 5.72
CA LEU A 80 8.11 -0.82 5.31
C LEU A 80 7.44 -1.53 6.48
N ASN A 81 6.19 -1.19 6.78
CA ASN A 81 5.39 -1.98 7.71
C ASN A 81 4.53 -3.02 6.95
N ASP A 82 3.86 -3.91 7.68
CA ASP A 82 3.02 -4.95 7.08
C ASP A 82 1.85 -4.37 6.28
N GLN A 83 1.31 -3.22 6.68
CA GLN A 83 0.25 -2.53 5.95
C GLN A 83 0.75 -1.98 4.60
N ASP A 84 1.98 -1.46 4.54
CA ASP A 84 2.60 -0.99 3.30
C ASP A 84 2.76 -2.16 2.33
N ILE A 85 3.26 -3.30 2.81
CA ILE A 85 3.46 -4.51 1.99
C ILE A 85 2.10 -5.05 1.51
N PHE A 86 1.08 -5.06 2.38
CA PHE A 86 -0.28 -5.45 2.01
C PHE A 86 -0.85 -4.53 0.91
N ASN A 87 -0.73 -3.22 1.09
CA ASN A 87 -1.20 -2.23 0.10
C ASN A 87 -0.44 -2.36 -1.24
N MET A 88 0.87 -2.62 -1.18
CA MET A 88 1.68 -2.86 -2.37
C MET A 88 1.25 -4.14 -3.10
N ARG A 89 1.03 -5.25 -2.37
CA ARG A 89 0.46 -6.48 -2.95
C ARG A 89 -0.89 -6.20 -3.59
N TYR A 90 -1.77 -5.50 -2.89
CA TYR A 90 -3.07 -5.10 -3.43
C TYR A 90 -2.91 -4.29 -4.73
N LYS A 91 -2.01 -3.31 -4.79
CA LYS A 91 -1.72 -2.54 -6.01
C LYS A 91 -1.25 -3.45 -7.16
N VAL A 92 -0.36 -4.40 -6.88
CA VAL A 92 0.13 -5.37 -7.87
C VAL A 92 -1.01 -6.21 -8.41
N PHE A 93 -1.84 -6.82 -7.54
CA PHE A 93 -2.89 -7.75 -7.94
C PHE A 93 -4.16 -7.07 -8.48
N SER A 94 -4.48 -5.87 -8.01
CA SER A 94 -5.60 -5.07 -8.54
C SER A 94 -5.36 -4.58 -9.97
N HIS A 95 -4.11 -4.33 -10.37
CA HIS A 95 -3.77 -4.03 -11.77
C HIS A 95 -3.92 -5.25 -12.70
N VAL A 96 -3.84 -6.47 -12.18
CA VAL A 96 -4.04 -7.70 -12.99
C VAL A 96 -5.52 -8.01 -13.20
N ASN A 97 -6.40 -7.47 -12.35
CA ASN A 97 -7.85 -7.63 -12.42
C ASN A 97 -8.55 -6.58 -13.30
N LEU A 98 -7.95 -6.24 -14.46
CA LEU A 98 -8.72 -5.75 -15.60
C LEU A 98 -9.55 -6.93 -16.17
N PRO A 99 -10.78 -6.69 -16.66
CA PRO A 99 -11.69 -7.77 -17.03
C PRO A 99 -11.09 -8.61 -18.15
N GLY A 100 -10.71 -9.85 -17.85
CA GLY A 100 -10.26 -10.82 -18.84
C GLY A 100 -9.18 -11.81 -18.44
N LYS A 101 -8.50 -11.67 -17.29
CA LYS A 101 -7.54 -12.69 -16.84
C LYS A 101 -7.70 -13.03 -15.36
N GLN A 102 -8.40 -14.14 -15.10
CA GLN A 102 -8.23 -14.88 -13.86
C GLN A 102 -6.76 -15.29 -13.77
N SER A 103 -6.02 -14.66 -12.86
CA SER A 103 -4.75 -15.21 -12.43
C SER A 103 -5.01 -15.99 -11.15
N ALA A 104 -5.12 -17.31 -11.29
CA ALA A 104 -5.08 -18.23 -10.16
C ALA A 104 -3.69 -18.12 -9.53
N TYR A 105 -3.60 -17.47 -8.37
CA TYR A 105 -2.52 -17.71 -7.44
C TYR A 105 -3.15 -18.14 -6.12
N LEU A 106 -2.78 -19.37 -5.74
CA LEU A 106 -3.18 -20.10 -4.54
C LEU A 106 -2.93 -19.29 -3.26
#